data_AF-A0AA42NYN2-F1
#
_entry.id   AF-A0AA42NYN2-F1
#
_cell.length_a   1.000
_cell.length_b   1.000
_cell.length_c   1.000
_cell.angle_alpha   90.00
_cell.angle_beta   90.00
_cell.angle_gamma   90.00
#
_symmetry.space_group_name_H-M   'P 1'
#
loop_
_entity.id
_entity.type
_entity.pdbx_description
1 polymer ?
#
loop_
_entity_poly.entity_id
_entity_poly.type
_entity_poly.pdbx_seq_one_letter_code
_entity_poly.pdbx_strand_id
1 'polypeptide(L)'
;MKSGDTSPDSISAGTPNAESRLADGNAIDDGARGDKIDPSAPRGLEYADVLKVDPITEKQKAYATVIGTDPVRETSTTQTPHEVCQDVTVQERLPERDGNVGGTVVGAVVGGLLGNQVGGGNGKKAATAAGAVAGGFIGNQIDKRHVGGRVVNRTERQCHTETATSESSRVTGYNVTYRNEDGTTGTMRMASKPGNRIAMGNTDVVKGYNVTYRYDGAEKTVRMDNKPASDRLPVVDGQLVTQTAAAGATAAATRQ
;
A
#
# COMPACT_ATOMS: atom_id res chain seq x y z
N MET A 1 7.58 -34.71 58.63
CA MET A 1 8.74 -34.36 59.47
C MET A 1 8.75 -32.83 59.52
N LYS A 2 8.35 -32.19 60.64
CA LYS A 2 9.23 -31.78 61.77
C LYS A 2 10.43 -30.95 61.25
N SER A 3 10.74 -29.73 61.68
CA SER A 3 10.42 -28.91 62.85
C SER A 3 10.78 -27.44 62.47
N GLY A 4 10.27 -26.38 63.09
CA GLY A 4 10.55 -25.90 64.45
C GLY A 4 11.49 -24.69 64.38
N ASP A 5 10.96 -23.47 64.57
CA ASP A 5 11.08 -22.63 65.79
C ASP A 5 12.36 -21.76 65.77
N THR A 6 12.31 -20.45 66.00
CA THR A 6 12.37 -19.87 67.37
C THR A 6 12.06 -18.35 67.35
N SER A 7 11.24 -17.92 68.32
CA SER A 7 10.83 -16.57 68.79
C SER A 7 11.99 -15.74 69.42
N PRO A 8 11.82 -14.65 70.24
CA PRO A 8 10.63 -13.85 70.70
C PRO A 8 10.86 -12.31 70.59
N ASP A 9 9.94 -11.37 70.90
CA ASP A 9 9.45 -10.88 72.22
C ASP A 9 8.47 -9.69 71.96
N SER A 10 7.20 -9.68 72.43
CA SER A 10 6.67 -9.17 73.74
C SER A 10 6.56 -7.60 73.80
N ILE A 11 5.56 -6.86 74.33
CA ILE A 11 4.32 -7.04 75.15
C ILE A 11 3.50 -5.71 75.16
N SER A 12 2.22 -5.81 75.55
CA SER A 12 1.32 -4.82 76.24
C SER A 12 0.46 -3.85 75.42
N ALA A 13 -0.77 -3.51 75.80
CA ALA A 13 -1.80 -4.06 76.70
C ALA A 13 -2.99 -3.06 76.66
N GLY A 14 -4.22 -3.52 76.93
CA GLY A 14 -5.27 -2.63 77.46
C GLY A 14 -6.66 -2.76 76.81
N THR A 15 -7.44 -3.71 77.32
CA THR A 15 -8.90 -3.84 77.20
C THR A 15 -9.65 -2.63 77.81
N PRO A 16 -10.94 -2.45 77.48
CA PRO A 16 -11.95 -2.77 78.50
C PRO A 16 -13.20 -3.50 77.99
N ASN A 17 -13.80 -4.26 78.91
CA ASN A 17 -15.01 -5.06 78.78
C ASN A 17 -16.26 -4.30 79.29
N ALA A 18 -17.40 -4.65 78.67
CA ALA A 18 -18.72 -4.97 79.24
C ALA A 18 -19.55 -3.95 80.07
N GLU A 19 -20.71 -3.63 79.49
CA GLU A 19 -22.10 -3.67 80.03
C GLU A 19 -22.44 -3.07 81.40
N SER A 20 -23.39 -2.13 81.42
CA SER A 20 -24.39 -2.01 82.49
C SER A 20 -25.67 -1.31 82.03
N ARG A 21 -26.76 -1.68 82.71
CA ARG A 21 -28.19 -1.56 82.43
C ARG A 21 -28.82 -0.22 82.81
N LEU A 22 -29.97 0.05 82.17
CA LEU A 22 -31.24 0.64 82.65
C LEU A 22 -31.28 1.29 84.06
N ALA A 23 -31.75 2.54 84.15
CA ALA A 23 -32.99 2.95 84.87
C ALA A 23 -33.19 4.48 84.91
N ASP A 24 -34.36 4.90 84.42
CA ASP A 24 -35.32 5.88 84.93
C ASP A 24 -34.87 7.26 85.48
N GLY A 25 -35.36 8.30 84.80
CA GLY A 25 -35.47 9.67 85.30
C GLY A 25 -36.55 10.43 84.51
N ASN A 26 -37.69 10.65 85.15
CA ASN A 26 -38.93 11.15 84.57
C ASN A 26 -38.95 12.70 84.44
N ALA A 27 -39.63 13.18 83.40
CA ALA A 27 -40.56 14.32 83.41
C ALA A 27 -40.09 15.79 83.16
N ILE A 28 -40.52 16.29 81.99
CA ILE A 28 -41.13 17.59 81.61
C ILE A 28 -40.26 18.86 81.55
N ASP A 29 -40.10 19.40 80.33
CA ASP A 29 -40.36 20.83 80.07
C ASP A 29 -40.68 21.05 78.58
N ASP A 30 -41.63 21.96 78.37
CA ASP A 30 -42.44 22.14 77.17
C ASP A 30 -41.81 23.18 76.26
N GLY A 31 -41.38 22.75 75.08
CA GLY A 31 -40.72 23.60 74.09
C GLY A 31 -41.22 23.35 72.68
N ALA A 32 -42.53 23.32 72.49
CA ALA A 32 -43.12 23.48 71.17
C ALA A 32 -42.70 24.84 70.62
N ARG A 33 -41.59 24.87 69.86
CA ARG A 33 -41.32 25.96 68.93
C ARG A 33 -42.42 25.91 67.89
N GLY A 34 -43.48 26.68 68.16
CA GLY A 34 -44.34 27.20 67.14
C GLY A 34 -43.52 28.16 66.29
N ASP A 35 -42.66 27.60 65.43
CA ASP A 35 -42.08 28.33 64.31
C ASP A 35 -43.24 28.68 63.39
N LYS A 36 -43.81 29.86 63.63
CA LYS A 36 -44.64 30.53 62.65
C LYS A 36 -43.75 30.74 61.43
N ILE A 37 -44.02 29.98 60.36
CA ILE A 37 -43.44 30.23 59.05
C ILE A 37 -43.83 31.65 58.68
N ASP A 38 -42.86 32.57 58.71
CA ASP A 38 -43.02 33.91 58.16
C ASP A 38 -43.17 33.77 56.64
N PRO A 39 -44.34 34.05 56.04
CA PRO A 39 -44.52 33.96 54.59
C PRO A 39 -43.70 35.03 53.82
N SER A 40 -43.04 35.93 54.55
CA SER A 40 -42.21 37.03 54.07
C SER A 40 -40.71 36.76 54.21
N ALA A 41 -40.31 35.62 54.80
CA ALA A 41 -38.91 35.22 54.81
C ALA A 41 -38.45 34.96 53.35
N PRO A 42 -37.28 35.47 52.92
CA PRO A 42 -36.78 35.20 51.59
C PRO A 42 -36.69 33.68 51.42
N ARG A 43 -37.51 33.12 50.52
CA ARG A 43 -37.49 31.70 50.20
C ARG A 43 -36.04 31.36 49.88
N GLY A 44 -35.47 30.41 50.62
CA GLY A 44 -34.12 29.92 50.35
C GLY A 44 -34.02 29.50 48.89
N LEU A 45 -32.82 29.53 48.32
CA LEU A 45 -32.60 29.04 46.95
C LEU A 45 -33.11 27.60 46.87
N GLU A 46 -34.20 27.39 46.13
CA GLU A 46 -34.80 26.09 45.93
C GLU A 46 -34.12 25.39 44.76
N TYR A 47 -34.08 24.06 44.81
CA TYR A 47 -33.41 23.24 43.80
C TYR A 47 -34.26 22.05 43.41
N ALA A 48 -34.21 21.73 42.11
CA ALA A 48 -34.73 20.50 41.55
C ALA A 48 -33.59 19.49 41.34
N ASP A 49 -33.81 18.23 41.71
CA ASP A 49 -32.85 17.15 41.46
C ASP A 49 -32.96 16.71 39.99
N VAL A 50 -31.85 16.68 39.25
CA VAL A 50 -31.80 16.15 37.88
C VAL A 50 -31.72 14.63 37.93
N LEU A 51 -32.70 13.97 37.33
CA LEU A 51 -32.80 12.51 37.28
C LEU A 51 -32.21 11.93 35.99
N LYS A 52 -32.45 12.58 34.84
CA LYS A 52 -32.04 12.08 33.52
C LYS A 52 -31.74 13.23 32.55
N VAL A 53 -30.72 13.06 31.72
CA VAL A 53 -30.33 14.02 30.67
C VAL A 53 -30.20 13.28 29.34
N ASP A 54 -31.18 13.44 28.46
CA ASP A 54 -31.18 12.84 27.11
C ASP A 54 -30.82 13.90 26.06
N PRO A 55 -29.73 13.75 25.29
CA PRO A 55 -29.41 14.67 24.21
C PRO A 55 -30.43 14.57 23.06
N ILE A 56 -30.78 15.72 22.50
CA ILE A 56 -31.61 15.84 21.31
C ILE A 56 -30.66 16.04 20.12
N THR A 57 -30.50 15.01 19.30
CA THR A 57 -29.61 15.06 18.14
C THR A 57 -30.37 15.26 16.84
N GLU A 58 -29.71 15.92 15.88
CA GLU A 58 -30.19 16.10 14.52
C GLU A 58 -29.11 15.66 13.53
N LYS A 59 -29.50 14.92 12.50
CA LYS A 59 -28.58 14.52 11.43
C LYS A 59 -28.24 15.70 10.54
N GLN A 60 -26.96 16.05 10.50
CA GLN A 60 -26.44 17.10 9.62
C GLN A 60 -25.32 16.55 8.75
N LYS A 61 -25.14 17.11 7.54
CA LYS A 61 -24.06 16.69 6.64
C LYS A 61 -22.71 17.13 7.23
N ALA A 62 -21.82 16.16 7.43
CA ALA A 62 -20.46 16.42 7.84
C ALA A 62 -19.56 16.59 6.61
N TYR A 63 -18.61 17.51 6.70
CA TYR A 63 -17.61 17.74 5.67
C TYR A 63 -16.22 17.74 6.28
N ALA A 64 -15.24 17.27 5.51
CA ALA A 64 -13.83 17.44 5.85
C ALA A 64 -13.13 18.29 4.78
N THR A 65 -12.12 19.04 5.21
CA THR A 65 -11.27 19.85 4.33
C THR A 65 -10.13 18.99 3.81
N VAL A 66 -9.90 19.01 2.50
CA VAL A 66 -8.79 18.30 1.88
C VAL A 66 -7.50 19.08 2.09
N ILE A 67 -6.50 18.43 2.66
CA ILE A 67 -5.18 19.02 2.94
C ILE A 67 -4.06 18.38 2.12
N GLY A 68 -4.28 17.20 1.52
CA GLY A 68 -3.31 16.53 0.65
C GLY A 68 -3.98 15.61 -0.36
N THR A 69 -3.37 15.44 -1.54
CA THR A 69 -3.89 14.59 -2.61
C THR A 69 -2.75 13.99 -3.41
N ASP A 70 -2.47 12.71 -3.19
CA ASP A 70 -1.40 11.97 -3.86
C ASP A 70 -1.99 11.02 -4.92
N PRO A 71 -1.63 11.15 -6.21
CA PRO A 71 -2.11 10.25 -7.24
C PRO A 71 -1.45 8.88 -7.10
N VAL A 72 -2.26 7.83 -7.21
CA VAL A 72 -1.78 6.46 -7.22
C VAL A 72 -1.74 5.96 -8.65
N ARG A 73 -0.55 5.56 -9.10
CA ARG A 73 -0.28 5.14 -10.47
C ARG A 73 -0.11 3.63 -10.55
N GLU A 74 -0.60 3.06 -11.63
CA GLU A 74 -0.36 1.67 -12.01
C GLU A 74 0.43 1.68 -13.31
N THR A 75 1.49 0.87 -13.37
CA THR A 75 2.31 0.68 -14.56
C THR A 75 2.00 -0.68 -15.15
N SER A 76 1.70 -0.72 -16.45
CA SER A 76 1.54 -1.94 -17.23
C SER A 76 2.69 -2.06 -18.22
N THR A 77 3.39 -3.18 -18.16
CA THR A 77 4.49 -3.52 -19.06
C THR A 77 3.99 -4.56 -20.05
N THR A 78 4.08 -4.26 -21.35
CA THR A 78 3.76 -5.19 -22.42
C THR A 78 5.03 -5.56 -23.18
N GLN A 79 5.24 -6.86 -23.37
CA GLN A 79 6.34 -7.39 -24.17
C GLN A 79 5.79 -7.90 -25.49
N THR A 80 6.28 -7.36 -26.61
CA THR A 80 5.86 -7.77 -27.95
C THR A 80 7.06 -8.34 -28.70
N PRO A 81 7.06 -9.65 -29.01
CA PRO A 81 8.11 -10.24 -29.84
C PRO A 81 7.94 -9.75 -31.28
N HIS A 82 9.04 -9.35 -31.91
CA HIS A 82 9.10 -9.03 -33.32
C HIS A 82 10.32 -9.70 -33.95
N GLU A 83 10.18 -10.17 -35.18
CA GLU A 83 11.25 -10.85 -35.89
C GLU A 83 12.09 -9.82 -36.65
N VAL A 84 13.37 -9.76 -36.32
CA VAL A 84 14.36 -8.92 -36.98
C VAL A 84 15.18 -9.80 -37.89
N CYS A 85 15.08 -9.57 -39.20
CA CYS A 85 15.84 -10.30 -40.20
C CYS A 85 16.93 -9.43 -40.81
N GLN A 86 18.15 -9.97 -40.89
CA GLN A 86 19.30 -9.35 -41.54
C GLN A 86 19.89 -10.28 -42.60
N ASP A 87 20.28 -9.71 -43.74
CA ASP A 87 21.01 -10.42 -44.79
C ASP A 87 22.50 -10.43 -44.44
N VAL A 88 23.03 -11.60 -44.07
CA VAL A 88 24.44 -11.79 -43.76
C VAL A 88 25.14 -12.56 -44.89
N THR A 89 26.35 -12.14 -45.24
CA THR A 89 27.16 -12.87 -46.21
C THR A 89 27.96 -13.95 -45.49
N VAL A 90 27.57 -15.21 -45.67
CA VAL A 90 28.32 -16.36 -45.16
C VAL A 90 29.28 -16.87 -46.23
N GLN A 91 30.49 -17.23 -45.81
CA GLN A 91 31.50 -17.85 -46.67
C GLN A 91 31.31 -19.37 -46.62
N GLU A 92 30.68 -19.93 -47.65
CA GLU A 92 30.50 -21.38 -47.76
C GLU A 92 31.60 -21.94 -48.67
N ARG A 93 32.33 -22.95 -48.18
CA ARG A 93 33.25 -23.72 -49.01
C ARG A 93 32.45 -24.82 -49.69
N LEU A 94 32.26 -24.73 -51.00
CA LEU A 94 31.61 -25.81 -51.73
C LEU A 94 32.42 -27.10 -51.59
N PRO A 95 31.76 -28.27 -51.45
CA PRO A 95 32.45 -29.55 -51.49
C PRO A 95 33.19 -29.67 -52.83
N GLU A 96 34.48 -30.01 -52.75
CA GLU A 96 35.30 -30.33 -53.92
C GLU A 96 34.54 -31.38 -54.75
N ARG A 97 34.15 -31.04 -55.98
CA ARG A 97 33.77 -32.09 -56.92
C ARG A 97 35.04 -32.88 -57.18
N ASP A 98 35.12 -34.07 -56.62
CA ASP A 98 36.12 -35.06 -56.99
C ASP A 98 36.13 -35.13 -58.51
N GLY A 99 37.18 -34.54 -59.09
CA GLY A 99 37.44 -34.52 -60.50
C GLY A 99 37.69 -35.95 -60.92
N ASN A 100 36.62 -36.56 -61.42
CA ASN A 100 36.60 -37.77 -62.22
C ASN A 100 37.96 -37.99 -62.92
N VAL A 101 38.63 -39.08 -62.56
CA VAL A 101 39.92 -39.58 -63.08
C VAL A 101 39.80 -39.99 -64.58
N GLY A 102 38.89 -39.39 -65.33
CA GLY A 102 38.59 -39.67 -66.73
C GLY A 102 39.38 -38.83 -67.74
N GLY A 103 40.15 -37.82 -67.30
CA GLY A 103 40.80 -36.86 -68.20
C GLY A 103 42.20 -37.25 -68.70
N THR A 104 42.91 -38.16 -68.03
CA THR A 104 44.36 -38.29 -68.22
C THR A 104 44.80 -39.52 -69.02
N VAL A 105 43.89 -40.40 -69.45
CA VAL A 105 44.26 -41.66 -70.13
C VAL A 105 44.25 -41.57 -71.67
N VAL A 106 43.72 -40.50 -72.27
CA VAL A 106 43.56 -40.42 -73.73
C VAL A 106 44.83 -39.93 -74.46
N GLY A 107 45.74 -39.24 -73.78
CA GLY A 107 46.95 -38.68 -74.41
C GLY A 107 48.01 -39.71 -74.81
N ALA A 108 48.04 -40.90 -74.19
CA ALA A 108 49.08 -41.89 -74.44
C ALA A 108 48.79 -42.80 -75.65
N VAL A 109 47.51 -42.99 -76.00
CA VAL A 109 47.13 -43.95 -77.05
C VAL A 109 47.23 -43.34 -78.45
N VAL A 110 46.95 -42.04 -78.59
CA VAL A 110 47.01 -41.34 -79.90
C VAL A 110 48.46 -41.09 -80.34
N GLY A 111 49.38 -40.84 -79.41
CA GLY A 111 50.80 -40.62 -79.72
C GLY A 111 51.57 -41.89 -80.12
N GLY A 112 51.16 -43.06 -79.62
CA GLY A 112 51.84 -44.33 -79.90
C GLY A 112 51.52 -44.93 -81.28
N LEU A 113 50.33 -44.66 -81.83
CA LEU A 113 49.90 -45.26 -83.09
C LEU A 113 50.34 -44.48 -84.33
N LEU A 114 50.46 -43.14 -84.24
CA LEU A 114 50.90 -42.31 -85.37
C LEU A 114 52.43 -42.33 -85.59
N GLY A 115 53.22 -42.70 -84.58
CA GLY A 115 54.68 -42.80 -84.70
C GLY A 115 55.21 -44.01 -85.48
N ASN A 116 54.35 -44.98 -85.81
CA ASN A 116 54.78 -46.25 -86.44
C ASN A 116 54.76 -46.24 -87.98
N GLN A 117 54.24 -45.18 -88.63
CA GLN A 117 54.04 -45.17 -90.09
C GLN A 117 55.10 -44.39 -90.90
N VAL A 118 56.06 -43.74 -90.26
CA VAL A 118 57.13 -42.99 -90.97
C VAL A 118 58.48 -43.66 -90.75
N GLY A 119 58.87 -44.59 -91.64
CA GLY A 119 60.25 -45.08 -91.74
C GLY A 119 60.40 -46.60 -91.94
N GLY A 120 61.18 -47.01 -92.95
CA GLY A 120 61.62 -48.40 -93.15
C GLY A 120 62.97 -48.67 -92.47
N GLY A 121 63.16 -49.88 -91.95
CA GLY A 121 64.44 -50.35 -91.36
C GLY A 121 64.47 -50.49 -89.84
N ASN A 122 65.54 -51.09 -89.30
CA ASN A 122 65.72 -51.51 -87.90
C ASN A 122 65.76 -50.37 -86.84
N GLY A 123 65.46 -49.12 -87.22
CA GLY A 123 65.41 -47.96 -86.32
C GLY A 123 64.11 -47.78 -85.52
N LYS A 124 63.07 -48.60 -85.75
CA LYS A 124 61.71 -48.42 -85.19
C LYS A 124 61.60 -48.54 -83.67
N LYS A 125 62.49 -49.32 -83.05
CA LYS A 125 62.42 -49.58 -81.59
C LYS A 125 62.96 -48.42 -80.76
N ALA A 126 63.88 -47.62 -81.28
CA ALA A 126 64.47 -46.50 -80.55
C ALA A 126 63.55 -45.27 -80.51
N ALA A 127 62.86 -44.96 -81.62
CA ALA A 127 62.00 -43.77 -81.72
C ALA A 127 60.73 -43.86 -80.84
N THR A 128 60.15 -45.04 -80.71
CA THR A 128 58.95 -45.28 -79.88
C THR A 128 59.26 -45.16 -78.38
N ALA A 129 60.46 -45.56 -77.96
CA ALA A 129 60.90 -45.45 -76.56
C ALA A 129 61.22 -44.00 -76.16
N ALA A 130 61.67 -43.15 -77.08
CA ALA A 130 61.95 -41.73 -76.79
C ALA A 130 60.65 -40.91 -76.61
N GLY A 131 59.59 -41.20 -77.35
CA GLY A 131 58.32 -40.46 -77.28
C GLY A 131 57.54 -40.66 -75.98
N ALA A 132 57.64 -41.83 -75.35
CA ALA A 132 56.94 -42.13 -74.09
C ALA A 132 57.58 -41.46 -72.86
N VAL A 133 58.90 -41.24 -72.88
CA VAL A 133 59.63 -40.69 -71.72
C VAL A 133 59.51 -39.16 -71.65
N ALA A 134 59.34 -38.47 -72.78
CA ALA A 134 59.11 -37.03 -72.80
C ALA A 134 57.69 -36.63 -72.31
N GLY A 135 56.70 -37.52 -72.44
CA GLY A 135 55.32 -37.25 -72.02
C GLY A 135 55.03 -37.44 -70.52
N GLY A 136 55.96 -38.03 -69.76
CA GLY A 136 55.74 -38.40 -68.35
C GLY A 136 56.22 -37.38 -67.31
N PHE A 137 57.02 -36.38 -67.71
CA PHE A 137 57.70 -35.50 -66.74
C PHE A 137 56.93 -34.23 -66.37
N ILE A 138 55.82 -33.93 -67.04
CA ILE A 138 54.97 -32.75 -66.78
C ILE A 138 53.64 -33.20 -66.18
N GLY A 139 53.69 -34.07 -65.17
CA GLY A 139 52.48 -34.65 -64.57
C GLY A 139 52.34 -34.45 -63.06
N ASN A 140 53.37 -33.91 -62.38
CA ASN A 140 53.42 -33.94 -60.91
C ASN A 140 53.52 -32.56 -60.23
N GLN A 141 53.15 -31.50 -60.95
CA GLN A 141 53.21 -30.12 -60.40
C GLN A 141 51.89 -29.36 -60.57
N ILE A 142 50.78 -30.08 -60.62
CA ILE A 142 49.44 -29.47 -60.60
C ILE A 142 48.70 -29.76 -59.28
N ASP A 143 49.06 -30.83 -58.55
CA ASP A 143 48.35 -31.20 -57.31
C ASP A 143 48.77 -30.46 -56.04
N LYS A 144 49.80 -29.59 -56.07
CA LYS A 144 50.21 -28.82 -54.88
C LYS A 144 49.51 -27.47 -54.72
N ARG A 145 48.53 -27.15 -55.57
CA ARG A 145 47.72 -25.92 -55.46
C ARG A 145 46.20 -26.18 -55.43
N HIS A 146 45.75 -27.37 -55.04
CA HIS A 146 44.37 -27.51 -54.55
C HIS A 146 44.29 -26.90 -53.14
N VAL A 147 44.41 -25.57 -53.08
CA VAL A 147 43.91 -24.78 -51.97
C VAL A 147 42.40 -24.89 -52.05
N GLY A 148 41.87 -25.75 -51.19
CA GLY A 148 40.53 -26.32 -51.29
C GLY A 148 39.42 -25.29 -51.48
N GLY A 149 38.42 -25.73 -52.24
CA GLY A 149 37.07 -25.20 -52.35
C GLY A 149 37.01 -23.71 -52.65
N ARG A 150 36.53 -23.34 -53.85
CA ARG A 150 36.19 -21.95 -54.16
C ARG A 150 35.28 -21.41 -53.04
N VAL A 151 35.79 -20.48 -52.25
CA VAL A 151 35.00 -19.78 -51.23
C VAL A 151 34.00 -18.92 -51.98
N VAL A 152 32.71 -19.24 -51.85
CA VAL A 152 31.65 -18.41 -52.40
C VAL A 152 30.96 -17.67 -51.27
N ASN A 153 30.72 -16.38 -51.51
CA ASN A 153 29.87 -15.60 -50.62
C ASN A 153 28.42 -15.94 -50.97
N ARG A 154 27.68 -16.47 -50.01
CA ARG A 154 26.24 -16.66 -50.10
C ARG A 154 25.57 -15.70 -49.14
N THR A 155 24.58 -14.96 -49.63
CA THR A 155 23.72 -14.17 -48.75
C THR A 155 22.71 -15.09 -48.09
N GLU A 156 22.73 -15.15 -46.77
CA GLU A 156 21.78 -15.90 -45.95
C GLU A 156 20.95 -14.91 -45.13
N ARG A 157 19.63 -15.08 -45.15
CA ARG A 157 18.70 -14.31 -44.33
C ARG A 157 18.68 -14.92 -42.93
N GLN A 158 19.32 -14.28 -41.97
CA GLN A 158 19.24 -14.69 -40.57
C GLN A 158 18.19 -13.84 -39.86
N CYS A 159 17.19 -14.51 -39.30
CA CYS A 159 16.14 -13.89 -38.51
C CYS A 159 16.29 -14.29 -37.04
N HIS A 160 16.17 -13.33 -36.14
CA HIS A 160 16.08 -13.58 -34.71
C HIS A 160 14.91 -12.79 -34.11
N THR A 161 14.32 -13.32 -33.05
CA THR A 161 13.23 -12.65 -32.34
C THR A 161 13.82 -11.66 -31.34
N GLU A 162 13.45 -10.40 -31.47
CA GLU A 162 13.71 -9.37 -30.47
C GLU A 162 12.42 -9.06 -29.70
N THR A 163 12.54 -8.84 -28.39
CA THR A 163 11.40 -8.46 -27.56
C THR A 163 11.43 -6.96 -27.35
N ALA A 164 10.42 -6.26 -27.87
CA ALA A 164 10.20 -4.85 -27.55
C ALA A 164 9.40 -4.74 -26.26
N THR A 165 9.87 -3.91 -25.33
CA THR A 165 9.16 -3.61 -24.06
C THR A 165 8.50 -2.25 -24.16
N SER A 166 7.20 -2.20 -23.88
CA SER A 166 6.43 -0.96 -23.78
C SER A 166 5.87 -0.81 -22.37
N GLU A 167 6.06 0.37 -21.77
CA GLU A 167 5.52 0.71 -20.45
C GLU A 167 4.44 1.79 -20.58
N SER A 168 3.31 1.60 -19.91
CA SER A 168 2.25 2.60 -19.80
C SER A 168 1.88 2.82 -18.34
N SER A 169 1.84 4.08 -17.90
CA SER A 169 1.47 4.47 -16.53
C SER A 169 0.19 5.29 -16.54
N ARG A 170 -0.80 4.88 -15.74
CA ARG A 170 -2.06 5.62 -15.56
C ARG A 170 -2.40 5.82 -14.10
N VAL A 171 -3.07 6.91 -13.78
CA VAL A 171 -3.58 7.18 -12.43
C VAL A 171 -4.83 6.32 -12.21
N THR A 172 -4.81 5.46 -11.19
CA THR A 172 -5.91 4.57 -10.81
C THR A 172 -6.72 5.06 -9.62
N GLY A 173 -6.21 6.06 -8.90
CA GLY A 173 -6.92 6.70 -7.80
C GLY A 173 -6.07 7.74 -7.09
N TYR A 174 -6.54 8.18 -5.93
CA TYR A 174 -5.91 9.22 -5.12
C TYR A 174 -5.95 8.79 -3.65
N ASN A 175 -4.81 8.92 -2.97
CA ASN A 175 -4.77 8.90 -1.51
C ASN A 175 -4.96 10.35 -1.03
N VAL A 176 -6.03 10.57 -0.29
CA VAL A 176 -6.49 11.89 0.11
C VAL A 176 -6.31 12.04 1.60
N THR A 177 -5.58 13.06 2.02
CA THR A 177 -5.43 13.44 3.42
C THR A 177 -6.40 14.58 3.71
N TYR A 178 -7.20 14.42 4.76
CA TYR A 178 -8.25 15.36 5.13
C TYR A 178 -8.17 15.76 6.60
N ARG A 179 -8.82 16.88 6.92
CA ARG A 179 -9.03 17.39 8.28
C ARG A 179 -10.52 17.57 8.54
N ASN A 180 -11.01 16.96 9.61
CA ASN A 180 -12.38 17.10 10.10
C ASN A 180 -12.58 18.46 10.81
N GLU A 181 -13.83 18.82 11.11
CA GLU A 181 -14.15 20.07 11.82
C GLU A 181 -13.66 20.07 13.28
N ASP A 182 -13.53 18.91 13.91
CA ASP A 182 -12.92 18.74 15.24
C ASP A 182 -11.38 18.87 15.24
N GLY A 183 -10.77 19.07 14.06
CA GLY A 183 -9.33 19.20 13.87
C GLY A 183 -8.59 17.87 13.67
N THR A 184 -9.26 16.72 13.85
CA THR A 184 -8.65 15.42 13.60
C THR A 184 -8.33 15.24 12.12
N THR A 185 -7.26 14.50 11.82
CA THR A 185 -6.85 14.22 10.45
C THR A 185 -7.00 12.74 10.13
N GLY A 186 -7.27 12.46 8.85
CA GLY A 186 -7.40 11.09 8.36
C GLY A 186 -6.95 10.98 6.91
N THR A 187 -6.85 9.75 6.43
CA THR A 187 -6.58 9.44 5.03
C THR A 187 -7.69 8.55 4.46
N MET A 188 -7.99 8.72 3.18
CA MET A 188 -8.90 7.83 2.46
C MET A 188 -8.50 7.68 1.00
N ARG A 189 -8.95 6.59 0.37
CA ARG A 189 -8.70 6.35 -1.05
C ARG A 189 -9.93 6.75 -1.86
N MET A 190 -9.69 7.49 -2.94
CA MET A 190 -10.72 7.95 -3.86
C MET A 190 -10.40 7.54 -5.30
N ALA A 191 -11.42 7.22 -6.10
CA ALA A 191 -11.23 6.88 -7.51
C ALA A 191 -10.97 8.12 -8.39
N SER A 192 -11.46 9.28 -7.96
CA SER A 192 -11.35 10.55 -8.69
C SER A 192 -10.69 11.62 -7.83
N LYS A 193 -10.11 12.63 -8.49
CA LYS A 193 -9.42 13.71 -7.79
C LYS A 193 -10.43 14.49 -6.94
N PRO A 194 -10.23 14.62 -5.62
CA PRO A 194 -11.14 15.40 -4.78
C PRO A 194 -11.02 16.90 -5.08
N GLY A 195 -12.07 17.64 -4.72
CA GLY A 195 -12.01 19.09 -4.58
C GLY A 195 -11.41 19.50 -3.22
N ASN A 196 -11.72 20.72 -2.78
CA ASN A 196 -11.20 21.25 -1.51
C ASN A 196 -11.93 20.70 -0.26
N ARG A 197 -13.10 20.08 -0.45
CA ARG A 197 -13.91 19.48 0.63
C ARG A 197 -14.48 18.15 0.18
N ILE A 198 -14.61 17.23 1.13
CA ILE A 198 -15.22 15.91 0.95
C ILE A 198 -16.39 15.75 1.91
N ALA A 199 -17.48 15.15 1.42
CA ALA A 199 -18.62 14.83 2.26
C ALA A 199 -18.31 13.56 3.07
N MET A 200 -18.44 13.66 4.39
CA MET A 200 -18.18 12.57 5.34
C MET A 200 -19.46 11.81 5.72
N GLY A 201 -20.56 12.06 5.00
CA GLY A 201 -21.89 11.51 5.31
C GLY A 201 -22.66 12.38 6.29
N ASN A 202 -23.46 11.75 7.14
CA ASN A 202 -24.27 12.42 8.16
C ASN A 202 -23.66 12.21 9.53
N THR A 203 -23.59 13.27 10.34
CA THR A 203 -23.22 13.22 11.75
C THR A 203 -24.40 13.69 12.61
N ASP A 204 -24.48 13.19 13.84
CA ASP A 204 -25.48 13.61 14.82
C ASP A 204 -24.97 14.85 15.57
N VAL A 205 -25.66 15.97 15.39
CA VAL A 205 -25.34 17.23 16.06
C VAL A 205 -26.31 17.43 17.22
N VAL A 206 -25.81 17.64 18.43
CA VAL A 206 -26.65 17.94 19.59
C VAL A 206 -27.25 19.33 19.45
N LYS A 207 -28.58 19.42 19.50
CA LYS A 207 -29.38 20.65 19.40
C LYS A 207 -30.05 21.05 20.71
N GLY A 208 -29.87 20.27 21.76
CA GLY A 208 -30.42 20.52 23.09
C GLY A 208 -30.49 19.25 23.91
N TYR A 209 -31.14 19.35 25.06
CA TYR A 209 -31.25 18.28 26.05
C TYR A 209 -32.67 18.23 26.60
N ASN A 210 -33.24 17.03 26.66
CA ASN A 210 -34.42 16.75 27.49
C ASN A 210 -33.93 16.39 28.88
N VAL A 211 -34.21 17.25 29.84
CA VAL A 211 -33.79 17.09 31.24
C VAL A 211 -35.00 16.74 32.08
N THR A 212 -34.99 15.53 32.63
CA THR A 212 -36.00 15.08 33.59
C THR A 212 -35.51 15.40 34.98
N TYR A 213 -36.30 16.15 35.74
CA TYR A 213 -35.99 16.61 37.08
C TYR A 213 -37.12 16.29 38.05
N ARG A 214 -36.80 16.22 39.33
CA ARG A 214 -37.76 16.07 40.42
C ARG A 214 -37.73 17.32 41.29
N TYR A 215 -38.89 17.90 41.51
CA TYR A 215 -39.09 19.04 42.39
C TYR A 215 -40.43 18.89 43.10
N ASP A 216 -40.43 19.07 44.42
CA ASP A 216 -41.59 18.86 45.28
C ASP A 216 -42.25 17.48 45.10
N GLY A 217 -41.43 16.42 44.98
CA GLY A 217 -41.88 15.04 44.80
C GLY A 217 -42.42 14.70 43.40
N ALA A 218 -42.62 15.69 42.53
CA ALA A 218 -43.11 15.49 41.16
C ALA A 218 -41.96 15.45 40.15
N GLU A 219 -42.02 14.51 39.20
CA GLU A 219 -41.09 14.43 38.07
C GLU A 219 -41.62 15.22 36.88
N LYS A 220 -40.75 16.01 36.24
CA LYS A 220 -41.08 16.84 35.07
C LYS A 220 -39.90 16.82 34.09
N THR A 221 -40.19 16.98 32.80
CA THR A 221 -39.18 17.10 31.75
C THR A 221 -39.19 18.50 31.17
N VAL A 222 -38.02 19.11 31.02
CA VAL A 222 -37.84 20.40 30.35
C VAL A 222 -36.85 20.25 29.20
N ARG A 223 -37.03 21.04 28.14
CA ARG A 223 -36.04 21.19 27.08
C ARG A 223 -35.07 22.31 27.43
N MET A 224 -33.77 22.01 27.40
CA MET A 224 -32.69 22.97 27.63
C MET A 224 -31.79 23.05 26.39
N ASP A 225 -31.24 24.21 26.10
CA ASP A 225 -30.31 24.39 24.97
C ASP A 225 -28.92 23.83 25.27
N ASN A 226 -28.49 23.94 26.53
CA ASN A 226 -27.18 23.48 27.01
C ASN A 226 -27.34 22.34 28.00
N LYS A 227 -26.29 21.53 28.14
CA LYS A 227 -26.24 20.47 29.15
C LYS A 227 -26.29 21.12 30.54
N PRO A 228 -27.13 20.64 31.47
CA PRO A 228 -27.16 21.17 32.82
C PRO A 228 -25.76 21.05 33.46
N ALA A 229 -25.31 22.13 34.09
CA ALA A 229 -23.96 22.24 34.66
C ALA A 229 -23.79 21.45 35.97
N SER A 230 -24.90 21.09 36.63
CA SER A 230 -24.96 20.33 37.87
C SER A 230 -26.12 19.34 37.81
N ASP A 231 -26.08 18.37 38.70
CA ASP A 231 -27.17 17.47 39.06
C ASP A 231 -28.34 18.17 39.78
N ARG A 232 -28.24 19.47 40.05
CA ARG A 232 -29.31 20.29 40.61
C ARG A 232 -29.54 21.55 39.80
N LEU A 233 -30.81 21.90 39.62
CA LEU A 233 -31.21 23.09 38.88
C LEU A 233 -31.92 24.07 39.83
N PRO A 234 -31.51 25.35 39.85
CA PRO A 234 -32.14 26.35 40.71
C PRO A 234 -33.57 26.62 40.25
N VAL A 235 -34.46 26.77 41.22
CA VAL A 235 -35.87 27.10 41.05
C VAL A 235 -36.11 28.46 41.69
N VAL A 236 -36.66 29.39 40.91
CA VAL A 236 -37.01 30.74 41.37
C VAL A 236 -38.49 30.95 41.09
N ASP A 237 -39.26 31.32 42.11
CA ASP A 237 -40.71 31.49 42.04
C ASP A 237 -41.45 30.25 41.47
N GLY A 238 -40.96 29.06 41.79
CA GLY A 238 -41.51 27.78 41.30
C GLY A 238 -41.22 27.49 39.82
N GLN A 239 -40.44 28.34 39.14
CA GLN A 239 -39.97 28.13 37.78
C GLN A 239 -38.52 27.69 37.76
N LEU A 240 -38.25 26.64 36.99
CA LEU A 240 -36.91 26.13 36.77
C LEU A 240 -36.10 27.13 35.95
N VAL A 241 -34.94 27.52 36.45
CA VAL A 241 -34.02 28.40 35.71
C VAL A 241 -33.23 27.53 34.74
N THR A 242 -33.60 27.58 33.46
CA THR A 242 -32.99 26.78 32.38
C THR A 242 -31.88 27.50 31.63
N GLN A 243 -31.73 28.80 31.85
CA GLN A 243 -30.64 29.60 31.29
C GLN A 243 -29.50 29.65 32.30
N THR A 244 -28.33 29.16 31.92
CA THR A 244 -27.09 29.56 32.59
C THR A 244 -26.97 31.07 32.36
N ALA A 245 -27.25 31.88 33.38
CA ALA A 245 -26.82 33.27 33.36
C ALA A 245 -25.30 33.24 33.22
N ALA A 246 -24.81 33.47 32.00
CA ALA A 246 -23.40 33.67 31.77
C ALA A 246 -23.01 34.88 32.63
N ALA A 247 -22.27 34.65 33.70
CA ALA A 247 -21.57 35.70 34.43
C ALA A 247 -20.49 36.26 33.49
N GLY A 248 -20.92 37.09 32.54
CA GLY A 248 -20.10 37.72 31.53
C GLY A 248 -19.36 38.91 32.14
N ALA A 249 -18.06 38.70 32.36
CA ALA A 249 -16.97 39.68 32.28
C ALA A 249 -17.35 41.18 32.30
N THR A 250 -17.29 41.78 33.48
CA THR A 250 -16.82 43.16 33.62
C THR A 250 -15.42 43.13 34.20
N ALA A 251 -14.41 42.98 33.34
CA ALA A 251 -13.04 43.39 33.64
C ALA A 251 -12.70 44.56 32.72
N ALA A 252 -12.73 45.73 33.36
CA ALA A 252 -12.49 47.07 32.86
C ALA A 252 -11.45 47.19 31.73
N ALA A 253 -11.85 47.90 30.67
CA ALA A 253 -10.94 48.68 29.87
C ALA A 253 -10.31 49.78 30.75
N THR A 254 -9.04 49.62 31.10
CA THR A 254 -8.19 50.70 31.63
C THR A 254 -6.83 50.67 30.91
N ARG A 255 -6.62 51.68 30.05
CA ARG A 255 -5.37 52.36 29.67
C ARG A 255 -4.06 51.56 29.63
N GLN A 256 -3.42 51.54 28.46
CA GLN A 256 -2.40 52.54 28.04
C GLN A 256 -2.25 52.54 26.52
#